data_AF-A0A3S9M7F5-F1
#
_entry.id   AF-A0A3S9M7F5-F1
#
_cell.length_a   1.000
_cell.length_b   1.000
_cell.length_c   1.000
_cell.angle_alpha   90.00
_cell.angle_beta   90.00
_cell.angle_gamma   90.00
#
_symmetry.space_group_name_H-M   'P 1'
#
loop_
_entity.id
_entity.type
_entity.pdbx_description
1 polymer ?
#
loop_
_entity_poly.entity_id
_entity_poly.type
_entity_poly.pdbx_seq_one_letter_code
_entity_poly.pdbx_strand_id
1 'polypeptide(L)'
;MRLFDFDEVVTVLETSHTVELGVAGAAGVILGKSQGVDERIYAVLIGDETTMLPESVLVPTGRYIDPDEVYSGESIKVQAERYPEKGVEY
;
A
#
# COMPACT_ATOMS: atom_id res chain seq x y z
N MET A 1 1.26 13.00 11.58
CA MET A 1 1.64 12.07 10.51
C MET A 1 0.38 11.65 9.80
N ARG A 2 0.31 11.81 8.46
CA ARG A 2 -0.89 11.51 7.68
C ARG A 2 -0.75 10.09 7.16
N LEU A 3 -1.74 9.25 7.40
CA LEU A 3 -1.75 7.88 6.88
C LEU A 3 -2.07 7.92 5.40
N PHE A 4 -1.44 7.06 4.61
CA PHE A 4 -1.87 6.83 3.25
C PHE A 4 -3.10 5.94 3.23
N ASP A 5 -4.04 6.32 2.38
CA ASP A 5 -5.25 5.56 2.12
C ASP A 5 -5.04 4.61 0.94
N PHE A 6 -5.91 3.59 0.84
CA PHE A 6 -5.94 2.75 -0.36
C PHE A 6 -6.30 3.61 -1.57
N ASP A 7 -5.78 3.22 -2.74
CA ASP A 7 -6.03 3.88 -4.03
C ASP A 7 -5.46 5.31 -4.13
N GLU A 8 -4.74 5.77 -3.10
CA GLU A 8 -4.04 7.05 -3.11
C GLU A 8 -2.81 6.97 -4.03
N VAL A 9 -2.63 8.02 -4.84
CA VAL A 9 -1.45 8.19 -5.68
C VAL A 9 -0.35 8.86 -4.87
N VAL A 10 0.83 8.24 -4.87
CA VAL A 10 2.02 8.71 -4.18
C VAL A 10 3.17 8.92 -5.16
N THR A 11 4.08 9.82 -4.80
CA THR A 11 5.37 9.96 -5.46
C THR A 11 6.45 9.31 -4.58
N VAL A 12 7.30 8.50 -5.20
CA VAL A 12 8.44 7.89 -4.54
C VAL A 12 9.59 8.90 -4.48
N LEU A 13 10.08 9.17 -3.28
CA LEU A 13 11.22 10.04 -3.04
C LEU A 13 12.50 9.43 -3.58
N GLU A 14 13.39 10.29 -4.06
CA GLU A 14 14.72 9.88 -4.49
C GLU A 14 15.63 9.68 -3.27
N THR A 15 15.92 8.42 -2.99
CA THR A 15 16.90 7.94 -2.00
C THR A 15 17.81 6.89 -2.63
N SER A 16 18.96 6.59 -2.03
CA SER A 16 19.85 5.53 -2.52
C SER A 16 19.11 4.20 -2.71
N HIS A 17 18.24 3.85 -1.76
CA HIS A 17 17.48 2.61 -1.79
C HIS A 17 16.46 2.57 -2.94
N THR A 18 15.69 3.64 -3.14
CA THR A 18 14.70 3.72 -4.23
C THR A 18 15.34 3.81 -5.61
N VAL A 19 16.58 4.34 -5.70
CA VAL A 19 17.37 4.34 -6.94
C VAL A 19 17.84 2.93 -7.28
N GLU A 20 18.33 2.16 -6.29
CA GLU A 20 18.72 0.76 -6.48
C GLU A 20 17.55 -0.12 -6.92
N LEU A 21 16.35 0.17 -6.41
CA LEU A 21 15.10 -0.49 -6.83
C LEU A 21 14.58 0.00 -8.19
N GLY A 22 15.15 1.06 -8.77
CA GLY A 22 14.72 1.62 -10.06
C GLY A 22 13.38 2.38 -10.02
N VAL A 23 12.90 2.76 -8.84
CA VAL A 23 11.59 3.40 -8.62
C VAL A 23 11.66 4.84 -8.14
N ALA A 24 12.86 5.41 -8.02
CA ALA A 24 13.05 6.79 -7.59
C ALA A 24 12.31 7.79 -8.50
N GLY A 25 11.55 8.71 -7.90
CA GLY A 25 10.76 9.71 -8.62
C GLY A 25 9.51 9.16 -9.31
N ALA A 26 9.27 7.86 -9.26
CA ALA A 26 8.10 7.25 -9.88
C ALA A 26 6.81 7.65 -9.14
N ALA A 27 5.71 7.67 -9.89
CA ALA A 27 4.37 7.72 -9.31
C ALA A 27 3.84 6.30 -9.16
N GLY A 28 3.14 6.03 -8.06
CA GLY A 28 2.51 4.74 -7.83
C GLY A 28 1.24 4.86 -7.01
N VAL A 29 0.52 3.74 -6.87
CA VAL A 29 -0.77 3.67 -6.17
C VAL A 29 -0.65 2.75 -4.96
N ILE A 30 -1.20 3.17 -3.83
CA ILE A 30 -1.23 2.36 -2.61
C ILE A 30 -2.27 1.24 -2.73
N LEU A 31 -1.81 -0.02 -2.72
CA LEU A 31 -2.67 -1.21 -2.74
C LEU A 31 -2.77 -1.91 -1.39
N GLY A 32 -1.89 -1.57 -0.45
CA GLY A 32 -1.77 -2.30 0.80
C GLY A 32 -0.92 -1.56 1.81
N LYS A 33 -1.16 -1.85 3.08
CA LYS A 33 -0.36 -1.37 4.19
C LYS A 33 -0.13 -2.49 5.20
N SER A 34 1.09 -2.61 5.66
CA SER A 34 1.47 -3.49 6.77
C SER A 34 2.18 -2.66 7.84
N GLN A 35 1.98 -3.06 9.10
CA GLN A 35 2.71 -2.48 10.22
C GLN A 35 3.99 -3.29 10.40
N GLY A 36 5.13 -2.69 10.05
CA GLY A 36 6.44 -3.22 10.40
C GLY A 36 6.78 -2.96 11.86
N VAL A 37 7.93 -3.49 12.30
CA VAL A 37 8.45 -3.32 13.66
C VAL A 37 8.84 -1.86 13.92
N ASP A 38 9.49 -1.22 12.96
CA ASP A 38 10.04 0.13 13.09
C ASP A 38 9.24 1.20 12.32
N GLU A 39 8.68 0.84 11.17
CA GLU A 39 7.86 1.74 10.35
C GLU A 39 6.77 1.00 9.58
N ARG A 40 5.80 1.75 9.04
CA ARG A 40 4.78 1.19 8.14
C ARG A 40 5.39 0.95 6.77
N ILE A 41 5.03 -0.18 6.20
CA ILE A 41 5.40 -0.53 4.82
C ILE A 41 4.12 -0.52 3.99
N TYR A 42 4.19 0.07 2.82
CA TYR A 42 3.11 0.15 1.87
C TYR A 42 3.42 -0.69 0.64
N ALA A 43 2.42 -1.43 0.17
CA ALA A 43 2.47 -2.07 -1.14
C ALA A 43 2.06 -1.03 -2.18
N VAL A 44 2.99 -0.64 -3.06
CA VAL A 44 2.80 0.41 -4.05
C VAL A 44 2.88 -0.20 -5.45
N LEU A 45 1.82 -0.05 -6.23
CA LEU A 45 1.82 -0.41 -7.65
C LEU A 45 2.51 0.68 -8.44
N ILE A 46 3.63 0.35 -9.10
CA ILE A 46 4.42 1.25 -9.93
C ILE A 46 4.56 0.60 -11.31
N GLY A 47 3.93 1.19 -12.32
CA GLY A 47 3.75 0.51 -13.60
C GLY A 47 2.94 -0.77 -13.40
N ASP A 48 3.51 -1.91 -13.80
CA ASP A 48 2.87 -3.24 -13.69
C ASP A 48 3.38 -4.06 -12.49
N GLU A 49 4.26 -3.49 -11.66
CA GLU A 49 4.89 -4.20 -10.55
C GLU A 49 4.49 -3.60 -9.20
N THR A 50 4.26 -4.48 -8.22
CA THR A 50 4.01 -4.07 -6.83
C THR A 50 5.32 -4.09 -6.05
N THR A 51 5.70 -2.93 -5.51
CA THR A 51 6.91 -2.75 -4.70
C THR A 51 6.54 -2.41 -3.26
N MET A 52 7.23 -3.01 -2.29
CA MET A 52 7.06 -2.72 -0.88
C MET A 52 7.96 -1.56 -0.46
N LEU A 53 7.37 -0.42 -0.10
CA LEU A 53 8.11 0.80 0.22
C LEU A 53 7.76 1.32 1.62
N PRO A 54 8.74 1.80 2.39
CA PRO A 54 8.47 2.40 3.69
C PRO A 54 7.76 3.75 3.57
N GLU A 55 7.02 4.15 4.60
CA GLU A 55 6.32 5.45 4.65
C GLU A 55 7.27 6.63 4.39
N SER A 56 8.50 6.52 4.88
CA SER A 56 9.53 7.55 4.82
C SER A 56 9.97 7.94 3.41
N VAL A 57 9.73 7.09 2.41
CA VAL A 57 10.09 7.36 1.00
C VAL A 57 8.89 7.71 0.13
N LEU A 58 7.73 7.97 0.71
CA LEU A 58 6.50 8.27 -0.04
C LEU A 58 6.01 9.68 0.26
N VAL A 59 5.53 10.37 -0.78
CA VAL A 59 4.89 11.69 -0.67
C VAL A 59 3.47 11.60 -1.21
N PRO A 60 2.45 12.04 -0.45
CA PRO A 60 1.08 12.05 -0.93
C PRO A 60 0.93 13.10 -2.02
N THR A 61 0.26 12.74 -3.12
CA THR A 61 -0.09 13.71 -4.18
C THR A 61 -1.45 14.36 -3.95
N GLY A 62 -2.26 13.81 -3.02
CA GLY A 62 -3.65 14.20 -2.81
C GLY A 62 -4.59 13.76 -3.93
N ARG A 63 -4.10 12.94 -4.87
CA ARG A 63 -4.90 12.33 -5.93
C ARG A 63 -5.20 10.89 -5.56
N TYR A 64 -6.34 10.42 -6.03
CA TYR A 64 -6.79 9.04 -5.90
C TYR A 64 -7.14 8.54 -7.29
N ILE A 65 -6.96 7.25 -7.52
CA ILE A 65 -7.47 6.59 -8.72
C ILE A 65 -8.79 5.88 -8.40
N ASP A 66 -9.54 5.56 -9.45
CA ASP A 66 -10.67 4.65 -9.32
C ASP A 66 -10.14 3.22 -9.11
N PRO A 67 -10.60 2.48 -8.07
CA PRO A 67 -10.21 1.09 -7.89
C PRO A 67 -10.42 0.23 -9.14
N ASP A 68 -11.43 0.54 -9.96
CA ASP A 68 -11.72 -0.19 -11.20
C ASP A 68 -10.61 -0.03 -12.27
N GLU A 69 -9.77 1.01 -12.15
CA GLU A 69 -8.59 1.20 -13.02
C GLU A 69 -7.43 0.26 -12.67
N VAL A 70 -7.36 -0.23 -11.42
CA VAL A 70 -6.34 -1.19 -10.98
C VAL A 70 -6.87 -2.62 -10.97
N TYR A 71 -8.10 -2.81 -10.52
CA TYR A 71 -8.71 -4.12 -10.36
C TYR A 71 -9.62 -4.43 -11.55
N SER A 72 -9.05 -4.94 -12.65
CA SER A 72 -9.82 -5.37 -13.84
C SER A 72 -10.56 -6.71 -13.67
N GLY A 73 -10.52 -7.32 -12.47
CA GLY A 73 -11.05 -8.65 -12.19
C GLY A 73 -12.43 -8.65 -11.52
N GLU A 74 -13.12 -9.79 -11.56
CA GLU A 74 -14.35 -10.00 -10.78
C GLU A 74 -14.08 -9.82 -9.28
N SER A 75 -14.79 -8.89 -8.65
CA SER A 75 -14.73 -8.71 -7.20
C SER A 75 -15.45 -9.86 -6.51
N ILE A 76 -14.73 -10.67 -5.73
CA ILE A 76 -15.35 -11.71 -4.92
C ILE A 76 -15.84 -11.13 -3.59
N LYS A 77 -17.12 -11.34 -3.28
CA LYS A 77 -17.64 -11.03 -1.93
C LYS A 77 -17.18 -12.13 -0.97
N VAL A 78 -16.20 -11.82 -0.14
CA VAL A 78 -15.78 -12.70 0.95
C VAL A 78 -16.62 -12.38 2.20
N GLN A 79 -17.28 -13.38 2.77
CA GLN A 79 -17.85 -13.22 4.11
C GLN A 79 -16.72 -13.21 5.13
N ALA A 80 -16.62 -12.14 5.92
CA ALA A 80 -15.64 -12.10 7.00
C ALA A 80 -15.95 -13.22 8.00
N GLU A 81 -15.03 -14.17 8.15
CA GLU A 81 -15.08 -15.13 9.26
C GLU A 81 -14.87 -14.36 10.57
N ARG A 82 -15.88 -14.38 11.43
CA ARG A 82 -15.75 -13.91 12.81
C ARG A 82 -15.08 -15.00 13.61
N TYR A 83 -13.78 -14.84 13.87
CA TYR A 83 -13.11 -15.66 14.86
C TYR A 83 -13.61 -15.24 16.26
N PRO A 84 -13.98 -16.20 17.13
CA PRO A 84 -14.24 -15.88 18.52
C PRO A 84 -12.97 -15.29 19.13
N GLU A 85 -13.10 -14.16 19.82
CA GLU A 85 -12.04 -13.64 20.68
C GLU A 85 -11.68 -14.76 21.66
N LYS A 86 -10.47 -15.31 21.57
CA LYS A 86 -10.07 -16.43 22.43
C LYS A 86 -10.18 -16.00 23.90
N GLY A 87 -11.03 -16.69 24.66
CA GLY A 87 -11.06 -16.59 26.11
C GLY A 87 -12.32 -17.13 26.78
N VAL A 88 -12.72 -18.38 26.53
CA VAL A 88 -13.51 -19.12 27.54
C VAL A 88 -12.61 -20.22 28.06
N GLU A 89 -11.95 -19.93 29.18
CA GLU A 89 -11.40 -20.95 30.06
C GLU A 89 -12.57 -21.74 30.66
N TYR A 90 -12.48 -23.07 30.63
CA TYR A 90 -13.29 -23.97 31.45
C TYR A 90 -12.46 -24.44 32.64
#